data_AF-A0A0H2X4I7-F1
#
_entry.id   AF-A0A0H2X4I7-F1
#
_cell.length_a   1.000
_cell.length_b   1.000
_cell.length_c   1.000
_cell.angle_alpha   90.00
_cell.angle_beta   90.00
_cell.angle_gamma   90.00
#
_symmetry.space_group_name_H-M   'P 1'
#
loop_
_entity.id
_entity.type
_entity.pdbx_description
1 polymer ?
#
loop_
_entity_poly.entity_id
_entity_poly.type
_entity_poly.pdbx_seq_one_letter_code
_entity_poly.pdbx_strand_id
1 'polypeptide(L)'
;MTSAPVIHQGPVGPDHPEHPDHHLFSQIQEAVSVLDTELGKPTDEASMRMAARLLPLAKQHGFDQVDLVVLSRHLGEVGENVFLVRGALDDPAHLRAHITTQEAMETSVDASLAQLDEINRRLMLRLPPR
;
A
#
# COMPACT_ATOMS: atom_id res chain seq x y z
N MET A 1 -40.78 5.72 -20.35
CA MET A 1 -40.11 5.62 -19.04
C MET A 1 -38.74 5.00 -19.29
N THR A 2 -37.72 5.83 -19.51
CA THR A 2 -36.33 5.35 -19.63
C THR A 2 -35.53 6.13 -18.59
N SER A 3 -35.34 5.53 -17.42
CA SER A 3 -34.42 6.04 -16.42
C SER A 3 -33.00 5.63 -16.84
N ALA A 4 -32.14 6.62 -17.06
CA ALA A 4 -30.72 6.42 -17.30
C ALA A 4 -30.07 5.70 -16.10
N PRO A 5 -29.00 4.90 -16.30
CA PRO A 5 -28.25 4.35 -15.18
C PRO A 5 -27.60 5.49 -14.40
N VAL A 6 -27.95 5.60 -13.12
CA VAL A 6 -27.29 6.50 -12.18
C VAL A 6 -25.92 5.91 -11.90
N ILE A 7 -24.91 6.43 -12.58
CA ILE A 7 -23.50 6.23 -12.23
C ILE A 7 -23.31 6.94 -10.88
N HIS A 8 -23.30 6.17 -9.79
CA HIS A 8 -22.90 6.66 -8.47
C HIS A 8 -21.37 6.83 -8.50
N GLN A 9 -20.90 7.93 -9.07
CA GLN A 9 -19.48 8.29 -9.09
C GLN A 9 -19.11 8.87 -7.72
N GLY A 10 -19.06 7.99 -6.71
CA GLY A 10 -18.20 8.23 -5.56
C GLY A 10 -16.74 8.17 -5.99
N PRO A 11 -15.80 8.71 -5.20
CA PRO A 11 -14.37 8.51 -5.46
C PRO A 11 -14.13 7.01 -5.56
N VAL A 12 -13.65 6.57 -6.72
CA VAL A 12 -13.38 5.17 -6.96
C VAL A 12 -12.11 4.81 -6.19
N GLY A 13 -12.12 3.76 -5.36
CA GLY A 13 -10.99 3.39 -4.52
C GLY A 13 -9.78 2.88 -5.30
N PRO A 14 -8.61 2.70 -4.64
CA PRO A 14 -7.40 2.20 -5.29
C PRO A 14 -7.53 0.76 -5.80
N ASP A 15 -8.57 0.04 -5.41
CA ASP A 15 -8.94 -1.27 -5.96
C ASP A 15 -9.45 -1.20 -7.41
N HIS A 16 -9.82 -0.01 -7.92
CA HIS A 16 -10.35 0.13 -9.26
C HIS A 16 -9.30 0.61 -10.29
N PRO A 17 -9.28 0.06 -11.52
CA PRO A 17 -8.29 0.38 -12.54
C PRO A 17 -8.16 1.85 -12.95
N GLU A 18 -9.24 2.63 -12.75
CA GLU A 18 -9.27 4.06 -13.08
C GLU A 18 -8.64 4.95 -12.00
N HIS A 19 -8.36 4.41 -10.81
CA HIS A 19 -7.74 5.17 -9.73
C HIS A 19 -6.23 5.36 -10.01
N PRO A 20 -5.67 6.58 -9.83
CA PRO A 20 -4.26 6.86 -10.11
C PRO A 20 -3.28 6.00 -9.32
N ASP A 21 -3.65 5.56 -8.11
CA ASP A 21 -2.80 4.70 -7.28
C ASP A 21 -3.07 3.20 -7.47
N HIS A 22 -3.93 2.81 -8.42
CA HIS A 22 -4.29 1.41 -8.63
C HIS A 22 -3.08 0.52 -8.87
N HIS A 23 -2.20 0.93 -9.78
CA HIS A 23 -1.01 0.16 -10.13
C HIS A 23 -0.11 -0.09 -8.91
N LEU A 24 0.17 0.96 -8.13
CA LEU A 24 0.98 0.85 -6.91
C LEU A 24 0.28 -0.03 -5.86
N PHE A 25 -1.05 0.07 -5.73
CA PHE A 25 -1.81 -0.76 -4.81
C PHE A 25 -1.78 -2.24 -5.19
N SER A 26 -1.96 -2.56 -6.48
CA SER A 26 -1.87 -3.93 -6.97
C SER A 26 -0.49 -4.56 -6.71
N GLN A 27 0.59 -3.79 -6.91
CA GLN A 27 1.95 -4.26 -6.60
C GLN A 27 2.13 -4.54 -5.10
N ILE A 28 1.59 -3.69 -4.24
CA ILE A 28 1.63 -3.90 -2.78
C ILE A 28 0.82 -5.16 -2.40
N GLN A 29 -0.38 -5.35 -2.98
CA GLN A 29 -1.20 -6.55 -2.74
C GLN A 29 -0.47 -7.82 -3.17
N GLU A 30 0.18 -7.81 -4.32
CA GLU A 30 0.99 -8.93 -4.82
C GLU A 30 2.16 -9.22 -3.87
N ALA A 31 2.92 -8.20 -3.48
CA ALA A 31 4.05 -8.35 -2.57
C ALA A 31 3.64 -8.86 -1.17
N VAL A 32 2.48 -8.43 -0.65
CA VAL A 32 1.92 -8.95 0.61
C VAL A 32 1.47 -10.40 0.45
N SER A 33 0.87 -10.78 -0.68
CA SER A 33 0.50 -12.18 -0.98
C SER A 33 1.73 -13.10 -1.04
N VAL A 34 2.84 -12.62 -1.61
CA VAL A 34 4.12 -13.33 -1.58
C VAL A 34 4.60 -13.48 -0.13
N LEU A 35 4.58 -12.42 0.68
CA LEU A 35 4.93 -12.49 2.10
C LEU A 35 4.06 -13.50 2.87
N ASP A 36 2.74 -13.52 2.63
CA ASP A 36 1.82 -14.47 3.26
C ASP A 36 2.22 -15.92 2.92
N THR A 37 2.55 -16.16 1.65
CA THR A 37 3.02 -17.46 1.17
C THR A 37 4.33 -17.88 1.84
N GLU A 38 5.27 -16.96 2.01
CA GLU A 38 6.53 -17.21 2.74
C GLU A 38 6.30 -17.54 4.23
N LEU A 39 5.27 -16.94 4.83
CA LEU A 39 4.84 -17.23 6.20
C LEU A 39 3.98 -18.50 6.31
N GLY A 40 3.65 -19.15 5.20
CA GLY A 40 2.80 -20.35 5.17
C GLY A 40 1.36 -20.09 5.59
N LYS A 41 0.86 -18.86 5.41
CA LYS A 41 -0.52 -18.48 5.73
C LYS A 41 -1.27 -18.01 4.47
N PRO A 42 -2.61 -18.12 4.43
CA PRO A 42 -3.39 -17.53 3.35
C PRO A 42 -3.45 -16.00 3.48
N THR A 43 -3.71 -15.32 2.36
CA THR A 43 -4.09 -13.91 2.35
C THR A 43 -5.47 -13.75 2.98
N ASP A 44 -5.52 -12.99 4.08
CA ASP A 44 -6.68 -12.80 4.93
C ASP A 44 -6.99 -11.31 5.16
N GLU A 45 -7.90 -11.01 6.08
CA GLU A 45 -8.27 -9.63 6.42
C GLU A 45 -7.09 -8.83 6.99
N ALA A 46 -6.16 -9.47 7.69
CA ALA A 46 -4.97 -8.80 8.19
C ALA A 46 -4.01 -8.44 7.04
N SER A 47 -3.90 -9.30 6.04
CA SER A 47 -3.17 -9.01 4.80
C SER A 47 -3.80 -7.85 4.02
N MET A 48 -5.13 -7.76 3.98
CA MET A 48 -5.84 -6.62 3.39
C MET A 48 -5.56 -5.31 4.13
N ARG A 49 -5.60 -5.32 5.48
CA ARG A 49 -5.25 -4.16 6.30
C ARG A 49 -3.81 -3.74 6.09
N MET A 50 -2.89 -4.70 6.05
CA MET A 50 -1.47 -4.46 5.76
C MET A 50 -1.29 -3.79 4.39
N ALA A 51 -1.84 -4.38 3.31
CA ALA A 51 -1.73 -3.80 1.97
C ALA A 51 -2.32 -2.38 1.91
N ALA A 52 -3.49 -2.16 2.51
CA ALA A 52 -4.13 -0.86 2.57
C ALA A 52 -3.27 0.16 3.33
N ARG A 53 -2.66 -0.22 4.46
CA ARG A 53 -1.83 0.67 5.28
C ARG A 53 -0.50 1.00 4.63
N LEU A 54 0.05 0.08 3.83
CA LEU A 54 1.32 0.27 3.13
C LEU A 54 1.21 1.24 1.94
N LEU A 55 0.04 1.38 1.31
CA LEU A 55 -0.15 2.31 0.19
C LEU A 55 0.11 3.79 0.55
N PRO A 56 -0.50 4.39 1.59
CA PRO A 56 -0.18 5.76 2.00
C PRO A 56 1.27 5.90 2.48
N LEU A 57 1.87 4.86 3.08
CA LEU A 57 3.29 4.85 3.42
C LEU A 57 4.16 4.98 2.17
N ALA A 58 3.90 4.18 1.14
CA ALA A 58 4.59 4.23 -0.15
C ALA A 58 4.54 5.66 -0.75
N LYS A 59 3.34 6.24 -0.80
CA LYS A 59 3.10 7.59 -1.33
C LYS A 59 3.83 8.68 -0.55
N GLN A 60 3.82 8.59 0.78
CA GLN A 60 4.52 9.54 1.63
C GLN A 60 6.05 9.52 1.40
N HIS A 61 6.60 8.35 1.08
CA HIS A 61 8.02 8.16 0.81
C HIS A 61 8.40 8.28 -0.68
N GLY A 62 7.45 8.67 -1.55
CA GLY A 62 7.72 8.91 -2.96
C GLY A 62 7.93 7.65 -3.79
N PHE A 63 7.40 6.51 -3.35
CA PHE A 63 7.38 5.29 -4.15
C PHE A 63 6.43 5.46 -5.34
N ASP A 64 6.93 5.14 -6.52
CA ASP A 64 6.20 4.98 -7.79
C ASP A 64 5.97 3.49 -8.12
N GLN A 65 6.74 2.59 -7.51
CA GLN A 65 6.68 1.15 -7.63
C GLN A 65 7.15 0.47 -6.34
N VAL A 66 6.60 -0.70 -6.04
CA VAL A 66 7.04 -1.60 -4.97
C VAL A 66 7.37 -2.97 -5.57
N ASP A 67 8.52 -3.54 -5.18
CA ASP A 67 8.96 -4.85 -5.65
C ASP A 67 8.83 -5.91 -4.56
N LEU A 68 9.05 -5.55 -3.29
CA LEU A 68 9.03 -6.48 -2.17
C LEU A 68 8.38 -5.88 -0.92
N VAL A 69 7.73 -6.74 -0.16
CA VAL A 69 7.28 -6.49 1.22
C VAL A 69 7.93 -7.53 2.11
N VAL A 70 8.72 -7.10 3.10
CA VAL A 70 9.51 -8.01 3.95
C VAL A 70 9.38 -7.63 5.43
N LEU A 71 9.49 -8.63 6.31
CA LEU A 71 9.53 -8.42 7.75
C LEU A 71 10.96 -8.18 8.26
N SER A 72 11.11 -7.36 9.31
CA SER A 72 12.39 -7.24 10.04
C SER A 72 12.83 -8.60 10.56
N ARG A 73 14.15 -8.82 10.59
CA ARG A 73 14.77 -9.99 11.22
C ARG A 73 15.93 -9.52 12.09
N HIS A 74 15.89 -9.83 13.38
CA HIS A 74 16.98 -9.55 14.33
C HIS A 74 17.21 -10.74 15.25
N LEU A 75 18.39 -11.38 15.15
CA LEU A 75 18.88 -12.40 16.10
C LEU A 75 17.84 -13.46 16.56
N GLY A 76 17.01 -13.94 15.64
CA GLY A 76 15.97 -14.95 15.92
C GLY A 76 14.57 -14.39 16.17
N GLU A 77 14.43 -13.07 16.31
CA GLU A 77 13.16 -12.36 16.34
C GLU A 77 12.81 -11.85 14.94
N VAL A 78 11.57 -12.04 14.53
CA VAL A 78 11.07 -11.64 13.20
C VAL A 78 9.77 -10.86 13.37
N GLY A 79 9.62 -9.80 12.57
CA GLY A 79 8.32 -9.18 12.37
C GLY A 79 7.98 -8.02 13.30
N GLU A 80 8.96 -7.37 13.92
CA GLU A 80 8.72 -6.08 14.58
C GLU A 80 8.24 -5.02 13.58
N ASN A 81 8.87 -4.97 12.41
CA ASN A 81 8.58 -4.01 11.35
C ASN A 81 8.29 -4.72 10.03
N VAL A 82 7.47 -4.08 9.20
CA VAL A 82 7.28 -4.45 7.80
C VAL A 82 7.86 -3.35 6.92
N PHE A 83 8.60 -3.75 5.88
CA PHE A 83 9.29 -2.87 4.95
C PHE A 83 8.68 -2.98 3.56
N LEU A 84 8.42 -1.83 2.94
CA LEU A 84 8.31 -1.71 1.50
C LEU A 84 9.70 -1.53 0.92
N VAL A 85 10.00 -2.25 -0.17
CA VAL A 85 11.26 -2.12 -0.89
C VAL A 85 11.00 -1.96 -2.38
N ARG A 86 11.73 -1.03 -2.98
CA ARG A 86 11.89 -0.89 -4.43
C ARG A 86 13.33 -1.21 -4.80
N GLY A 87 13.51 -2.07 -5.80
CA GLY A 87 14.79 -2.61 -6.23
C GLY A 87 15.13 -3.93 -5.52
N ALA A 88 16.28 -4.49 -5.91
CA ALA A 88 16.79 -5.71 -5.31
C ALA A 88 17.39 -5.44 -3.90
N LEU A 89 17.29 -6.40 -2.99
CA LEU A 89 17.79 -6.23 -1.61
C LEU A 89 19.32 -6.07 -1.54
N ASP A 90 20.03 -6.60 -2.53
CA ASP A 90 21.49 -6.47 -2.70
C ASP A 90 21.89 -5.23 -3.50
N ASP A 91 20.94 -4.49 -4.08
CA ASP A 91 21.20 -3.20 -4.72
C ASP A 91 21.35 -2.11 -3.63
N PRO A 92 22.51 -1.46 -3.51
CA PRO A 92 22.71 -0.37 -2.55
C PRO A 92 21.82 0.86 -2.83
N ALA A 93 21.26 0.99 -4.04
CA ALA A 93 20.36 2.06 -4.41
C ALA A 93 18.87 1.75 -4.10
N HIS A 94 18.57 0.64 -3.43
CA HIS A 94 17.18 0.32 -3.09
C HIS A 94 16.53 1.44 -2.25
N LEU A 95 15.24 1.66 -2.48
CA LEU A 95 14.43 2.53 -1.64
C LEU A 95 13.66 1.68 -0.65
N ARG A 96 13.64 2.09 0.63
CA ARG A 96 12.89 1.41 1.68
C ARG A 96 12.08 2.37 2.54
N ALA A 97 10.89 1.95 2.92
CA ALA A 97 10.06 2.58 3.94
C ALA A 97 9.52 1.50 4.88
N HIS A 98 9.20 1.85 6.12
CA HIS A 98 8.71 0.87 7.08
C HIS A 98 7.71 1.47 8.08
N ILE A 99 6.94 0.59 8.67
CA ILE A 99 6.08 0.80 9.84
C ILE A 99 6.16 -0.45 10.72
N THR A 100 5.65 -0.36 11.94
CA THR A 100 5.53 -1.56 12.79
C THR A 100 4.53 -2.53 12.17
N THR A 101 4.76 -3.83 12.32
CA THR A 101 3.81 -4.86 11.84
C THR A 101 2.47 -4.73 12.55
N GLN A 102 2.50 -4.33 13.83
CA GLN A 102 1.28 -4.06 14.60
C GLN A 102 0.47 -2.93 13.95
N GLU A 103 1.09 -1.79 13.64
CA GLU A 103 0.40 -0.69 12.96
C GLU A 103 -0.17 -1.11 11.60
N ALA A 104 0.58 -1.91 10.83
CA ALA A 104 0.14 -2.45 9.56
C ALA A 104 -1.10 -3.35 9.67
N MET A 105 -1.21 -4.13 10.74
CA MET A 105 -2.29 -5.09 10.94
C MET A 105 -3.50 -4.52 11.68
N GLU A 106 -3.32 -3.53 12.56
CA GLU A 106 -4.38 -2.95 13.40
C GLU A 106 -5.09 -1.77 12.73
N THR A 107 -4.41 -1.06 11.81
CA THR A 107 -5.05 0.05 11.10
C THR A 107 -6.12 -0.48 10.15
N SER A 108 -7.35 0.05 10.26
CA SER A 108 -8.42 -0.34 9.36
C SER A 108 -8.15 0.10 7.92
N VAL A 109 -8.79 -0.59 6.97
CA VAL A 109 -8.72 -0.22 5.55
C VAL A 109 -9.22 1.21 5.35
N ASP A 110 -10.39 1.55 5.91
CA ASP A 110 -10.98 2.88 5.79
C ASP A 110 -10.07 4.00 6.32
N ALA A 111 -9.41 3.77 7.47
CA ALA A 111 -8.47 4.76 8.02
C ALA A 111 -7.25 4.94 7.11
N SER A 112 -6.76 3.86 6.52
CA SER A 112 -5.64 3.91 5.56
C SER A 112 -6.01 4.64 4.28
N LEU A 113 -7.23 4.43 3.76
CA LEU A 113 -7.75 5.12 2.58
C LEU A 113 -7.97 6.62 2.86
N ALA A 114 -8.51 6.97 4.03
CA ALA A 114 -8.64 8.37 4.43
C ALA A 114 -7.27 9.08 4.51
N GLN A 115 -6.23 8.39 4.98
CA GLN A 115 -4.87 8.91 5.00
C GLN A 115 -4.28 9.07 3.59
N LEU A 116 -4.56 8.11 2.69
CA LEU A 116 -4.15 8.18 1.29
C LEU A 116 -4.74 9.42 0.61
N ASP A 117 -6.03 9.68 0.79
CA ASP A 117 -6.71 10.85 0.21
C ASP A 117 -6.08 12.17 0.67
N GLU A 118 -5.74 12.27 1.95
CA GLU A 118 -5.06 13.44 2.51
C GLU A 118 -3.66 13.63 1.91
N ILE A 119 -2.89 12.55 1.77
CA ILE A 119 -1.56 12.60 1.12
C ILE A 119 -1.71 13.03 -0.35
N ASN A 120 -2.65 12.44 -1.09
CA ASN A 120 -2.88 12.77 -2.49
C ASN A 120 -3.26 14.23 -2.67
N ARG A 121 -4.19 14.74 -1.86
CA ARG A 121 -4.58 16.16 -1.85
C ARG A 121 -3.38 17.06 -1.61
N ARG A 122 -2.54 16.71 -0.63
CA ARG A 122 -1.33 17.47 -0.30
C ARG A 122 -0.30 17.46 -1.44
N LEU A 123 -0.11 16.33 -2.11
CA LEU A 123 0.80 16.21 -3.24
C LEU A 123 0.29 17.01 -4.46
N MET A 124 -1.02 17.01 -4.71
CA MET A 124 -1.62 17.83 -5.78
C MET A 124 -1.39 19.32 -5.56
N LEU A 125 -1.48 19.81 -4.33
CA LEU A 125 -1.22 21.22 -4.00
C LEU A 125 0.26 21.63 -4.12
N ARG A 126 1.18 20.66 -4.10
CA ARG A 126 2.63 20.91 -4.22
C ARG A 126 3.11 21.01 -5.67
N LEU A 127 2.37 20.46 -6.63
CA LEU A 127 2.66 20.65 -8.05
C LEU A 127 2.01 21.96 -8.53
N PRO A 128 2.76 22.90 -9.16
CA PRO A 128 2.10 24.00 -9.84
C PRO A 128 1.22 23.45 -10.98
N PRO A 129 0.07 24.07 -11.28
CA PRO A 129 -0.71 23.70 -12.45
C PRO A 129 0.19 23.86 -13.69
N ARG A 130 0.23 22.81 -14.51
CA ARG A 130 0.93 22.82 -15.80
C ARG A 130 0.31 23.82 -16.76
#